data_AF-A0A4R5ATX7-F1
#
_entry.id   AF-A0A4R5ATX7-F1
#
_cell.length_a   1.000
_cell.length_b   1.000
_cell.length_c   1.000
_cell.angle_alpha   90.00
_cell.angle_beta   90.00
_cell.angle_gamma   90.00
#
_symmetry.space_group_name_H-M   'P 1'
#
loop_
_entity.id
_entity.type
_entity.pdbx_description
1 polymer ?
#
loop_
_entity_poly.entity_id
_entity_poly.type
_entity_poly.pdbx_seq_one_letter_code
_entity_poly.pdbx_strand_id
1 'polypeptide(L)'
;MGNNKTQKIHFLYIIGILIMIIICLFTFNFGDQIELVAYISFALTITSLFLALISIIYAFYSNMSLSQTLSQLNSASNKVDESSNKLTESTIKLNQQIENIPVLLKSLEGKVDNTHKLVSDVYNKEIIPKDASTTVISKEIFDKFYKFSSPSGLLALYATYLSFKTKKKFSLSELEYSTSLIKKDYTNGFLVACSSFSFFTRKDYSEDWVIPNFNEDVSENIKSELEKRISEMDEEDREYLTHEKKLIEDFFED
;
A
#
# COMPACT_ATOMS: atom_id res chain seq x y z
N MET A 1 28.60 41.67 -22.50
CA MET A 1 27.70 41.97 -21.36
C MET A 1 28.30 43.10 -20.51
N GLY A 2 28.33 44.35 -20.99
CA GLY A 2 29.04 45.46 -20.30
C GLY A 2 28.52 46.89 -20.57
N ASN A 3 27.58 47.08 -21.50
CA ASN A 3 27.14 48.42 -21.95
C ASN A 3 26.05 49.09 -21.09
N ASN A 4 25.37 48.35 -20.21
CA ASN A 4 24.23 48.90 -19.47
C ASN A 4 24.64 49.88 -18.35
N LYS A 5 25.87 49.80 -17.83
CA LYS A 5 26.32 50.70 -16.75
C LYS A 5 26.71 52.08 -17.29
N THR A 6 27.49 52.13 -18.37
CA THR A 6 27.89 53.38 -19.03
C THR A 6 26.70 54.12 -19.62
N GLN A 7 25.75 53.43 -20.25
CA GLN A 7 24.53 54.04 -20.79
C GLN A 7 23.64 54.66 -19.70
N LYS A 8 23.45 54.01 -18.55
CA LYS A 8 22.68 54.57 -17.42
C LYS A 8 23.33 55.84 -16.86
N ILE A 9 24.67 55.86 -16.82
CA ILE A 9 25.42 57.03 -16.34
C ILE A 9 25.27 58.19 -17.34
N HIS A 10 25.47 57.96 -18.64
CA HIS A 10 25.27 59.01 -19.65
C HIS A 10 23.83 59.53 -19.67
N PHE A 11 22.83 58.65 -19.50
CA PHE A 11 21.43 59.04 -19.39
C PHE A 11 21.18 59.95 -18.17
N LEU A 12 21.73 59.61 -17.00
CA LEU A 12 21.63 60.44 -15.80
C LEU A 12 22.31 61.81 -15.99
N TYR A 13 23.48 61.86 -16.63
CA TYR A 13 24.16 63.12 -16.92
C TYR A 13 23.37 64.00 -17.88
N ILE A 14 22.81 63.41 -18.96
CA ILE A 14 21.99 64.15 -19.92
C ILE A 14 20.73 64.70 -19.24
N ILE A 15 20.05 63.91 -18.39
CA ILE A 15 18.88 64.37 -17.63
C ILE A 15 19.26 65.52 -16.68
N GLY A 16 20.40 65.41 -15.99
CA GLY A 16 20.87 66.42 -15.05
C GLY A 16 21.20 67.75 -15.73
N ILE A 17 21.93 67.69 -16.85
CA ILE A 17 22.26 68.87 -17.65
C ILE A 17 20.97 69.52 -18.20
N LEU A 18 20.03 68.72 -18.69
CA LEU A 18 18.75 69.21 -19.20
C LEU A 18 17.93 69.93 -18.11
N ILE A 19 17.85 69.36 -16.91
CA ILE A 19 17.17 69.98 -15.76
C ILE A 19 17.85 71.31 -15.40
N MET A 20 19.18 71.36 -15.39
CA MET A 20 19.94 72.57 -15.08
C MET A 20 19.65 73.70 -16.09
N ILE A 21 19.63 73.36 -17.39
CA ILE A 21 19.26 74.30 -18.46
C ILE A 21 17.83 74.81 -18.27
N ILE A 22 16.87 73.92 -17.96
CA ILE A 22 15.47 74.30 -17.69
C ILE A 22 15.39 75.29 -16.53
N ILE A 23 16.09 75.03 -15.42
CA ILE A 23 16.12 75.92 -14.26
C ILE A 23 16.71 77.29 -14.64
N CYS A 24 17.85 77.33 -15.33
CA CYS A 24 18.47 78.59 -15.77
C CYS A 24 17.55 79.42 -16.67
N LEU A 25 16.88 78.79 -17.65
CA LEU A 25 15.93 79.48 -18.53
C LEU A 25 14.75 80.04 -17.76
N PHE A 26 14.22 79.25 -16.83
CA PHE A 26 13.09 79.65 -15.99
C PHE A 26 13.45 80.84 -15.09
N THR A 27 14.62 80.80 -14.44
CA THR A 27 15.12 81.87 -13.59
C THR A 27 15.36 83.16 -14.37
N PHE A 28 15.97 83.10 -15.57
CA PHE A 28 16.25 84.30 -16.36
C PHE A 28 14.98 84.95 -16.92
N ASN A 29 14.00 84.15 -17.34
CA ASN A 29 12.78 84.69 -17.97
C ASN A 29 11.74 85.18 -16.97
N PHE A 30 11.60 84.48 -15.83
CA PHE A 30 10.49 84.68 -14.90
C PHE A 30 10.91 85.09 -13.49
N GLY A 31 12.21 85.17 -13.20
CA GLY A 31 12.74 85.49 -11.87
C GLY A 31 12.35 86.88 -11.35
N ASP A 32 12.13 87.84 -12.25
CA ASP A 32 11.78 89.22 -11.90
C ASP A 32 10.28 89.40 -11.58
N GLN A 33 9.43 88.39 -11.85
CA GLN A 33 8.00 88.44 -11.58
C GLN A 33 7.66 87.96 -10.16
N ILE A 34 7.62 88.89 -9.21
CA ILE A 34 7.40 88.62 -7.78
C ILE A 34 6.13 87.79 -7.51
N GLU A 35 5.01 88.07 -8.20
CA GLU A 35 3.75 87.34 -8.01
C GLU A 35 3.85 85.86 -8.42
N LEU A 36 4.48 85.58 -9.57
CA LEU A 36 4.67 84.22 -10.05
C LEU A 36 5.58 83.42 -9.11
N VAL A 37 6.67 84.04 -8.63
CA VAL A 37 7.58 83.44 -7.65
C VAL A 37 6.84 83.12 -6.35
N ALA A 38 5.92 83.98 -5.90
CA ALA A 38 5.11 83.72 -4.71
C ALA A 38 4.15 82.53 -4.89
N TYR A 39 3.45 82.42 -6.04
CA TYR A 39 2.59 81.27 -6.33
C TYR A 39 3.35 79.95 -6.41
N ILE A 40 4.52 79.95 -7.05
CA ILE A 40 5.38 78.76 -7.14
C ILE A 40 5.88 78.36 -5.75
N SER A 41 6.32 79.34 -4.94
CA SER A 41 6.79 79.08 -3.57
C SER A 41 5.69 78.47 -2.69
N PHE A 42 4.45 78.96 -2.84
CA PHE A 42 3.29 78.40 -2.16
C PHE A 42 2.97 76.97 -2.62
N ALA A 43 2.98 76.73 -3.94
CA ALA A 43 2.77 75.40 -4.50
C ALA A 43 3.84 74.41 -4.02
N LEU A 44 5.11 74.81 -4.01
CA LEU A 44 6.22 73.99 -3.50
C LEU A 44 6.05 73.65 -2.01
N THR A 45 5.52 74.57 -1.20
CA THR A 45 5.22 74.33 0.21
C THR A 45 4.11 73.28 0.38
N ILE A 46 3.03 73.38 -0.41
CA ILE A 46 1.96 72.37 -0.44
C ILE A 46 2.51 71.01 -0.90
N THR A 47 3.32 70.98 -1.96
CA THR A 47 3.95 69.74 -2.44
C THR A 47 4.83 69.10 -1.36
N SER A 48 5.60 69.89 -0.62
CA SER A 48 6.41 69.40 0.51
C SER A 48 5.55 68.80 1.62
N LEU A 49 4.41 69.42 1.93
CA LEU A 49 3.45 68.90 2.91
C LEU A 49 2.86 67.56 2.46
N PHE A 50 2.50 67.42 1.19
CA PHE A 50 2.02 66.14 0.63
C PHE A 50 3.09 65.05 0.63
N LEU A 51 4.34 65.37 0.28
CA LEU A 51 5.44 64.40 0.31
C LEU A 51 5.73 63.91 1.74
N ALA A 52 5.68 64.81 2.72
CA ALA A 52 5.78 64.46 4.13
C ALA A 52 4.64 63.53 4.57
N LEU A 53 3.40 63.80 4.15
CA LEU A 53 2.25 62.94 4.45
C LEU A 53 2.42 61.54 3.86
N ILE A 54 2.82 61.44 2.59
CA ILE A 54 3.08 60.14 1.93
C ILE A 54 4.18 59.38 2.70
N SER A 55 5.22 60.08 3.13
CA SER A 55 6.30 59.48 3.91
C SER A 55 5.81 58.92 5.25
N ILE A 56 4.94 59.66 5.95
CA ILE A 56 4.31 59.20 7.20
C ILE A 56 3.44 57.95 6.94
N ILE A 57 2.61 57.95 5.90
CA ILE A 57 1.76 56.81 5.54
C ILE A 57 2.61 55.58 5.22
N TYR A 58 3.67 55.74 4.44
CA TYR A 58 4.57 54.64 4.11
C TYR A 58 5.31 54.11 5.33
N ALA A 59 5.78 54.99 6.22
CA ALA A 59 6.40 54.60 7.48
C ALA A 59 5.42 53.80 8.37
N PHE A 60 4.16 54.22 8.44
CA PHE A 60 3.12 53.51 9.17
C PHE A 60 2.86 52.11 8.59
N TYR A 61 2.68 52.00 7.27
CA TYR A 61 2.47 50.71 6.60
C TYR A 61 3.68 49.77 6.75
N SER A 62 4.90 50.32 6.61
CA SER A 62 6.15 49.58 6.83
C SER A 62 6.24 49.06 8.27
N ASN A 63 5.83 49.84 9.26
CA ASN A 63 5.85 49.42 10.66
C ASN A 63 4.84 48.28 10.91
N MET A 64 3.63 48.38 10.35
CA MET A 64 2.63 47.31 10.44
C MET A 64 3.13 46.01 9.78
N SER A 65 3.70 46.11 8.58
CA SER A 65 4.28 44.96 7.87
C SER A 65 5.43 44.31 8.65
N LEU A 66 6.31 45.13 9.25
CA LEU A 66 7.39 44.64 10.11
C LEU A 66 6.83 43.89 11.33
N SER A 67 5.81 44.44 12.00
CA SER A 67 5.16 43.80 13.14
C SER A 67 4.55 42.43 12.77
N GLN A 68 3.86 42.35 11.63
CA GLN A 68 3.33 41.09 11.12
C GLN A 68 4.44 40.08 10.81
N THR A 69 5.52 40.52 10.17
CA THR A 69 6.68 39.68 9.85
C THR A 69 7.33 39.15 11.12
N LEU A 70 7.47 39.98 12.16
CA LEU A 70 8.02 39.57 13.44
C LEU A 70 7.13 38.54 14.15
N SER A 71 5.80 38.72 14.08
CA SER A 71 4.83 37.75 14.62
C SER A 71 4.91 36.40 13.90
N GLN A 72 5.00 36.41 12.56
CA GLN A 72 5.18 35.20 11.76
C GLN A 72 6.52 34.52 12.07
N LEU A 73 7.60 35.29 12.22
CA LEU A 73 8.92 34.78 12.61
C LEU A 73 8.84 34.08 13.98
N ASN A 74 8.23 34.74 14.97
CA ASN A 74 8.07 34.17 16.31
C ASN A 74 7.23 32.87 16.27
N SER A 75 6.16 32.85 15.48
CA SER A 75 5.34 31.65 15.28
C SER A 75 6.12 30.51 14.62
N ALA A 76 6.97 30.82 13.63
CA ALA A 76 7.82 29.85 12.98
C ALA A 76 8.90 29.30 13.95
N SER A 77 9.54 30.17 14.72
CA SER A 77 10.49 29.78 15.76
C SER A 77 9.86 28.85 16.80
N ASN A 78 8.65 29.16 17.27
CA ASN A 78 7.93 28.29 18.20
C ASN A 78 7.62 26.90 17.60
N LYS A 79 7.25 26.83 16.32
CA LYS A 79 7.03 25.55 15.63
C LYS A 79 8.32 24.74 15.49
N VAL A 80 9.46 25.41 15.25
CA VAL A 80 10.78 24.77 15.20
C VAL A 80 11.17 24.23 16.58
N ASP A 81 10.93 25.00 17.64
CA ASP A 81 11.17 24.56 19.02
C ASP A 81 10.30 23.34 19.39
N GLU A 82 9.00 23.39 19.10
CA GLU A 82 8.08 22.27 19.32
C GLU A 82 8.52 21.02 18.54
N SER A 83 8.93 21.17 17.28
CA SER A 83 9.42 20.06 16.46
C SER A 83 10.72 19.48 17.01
N SER A 84 11.62 20.33 17.52
CA SER A 84 12.88 19.91 18.14
C SER A 84 12.65 19.14 19.43
N ASN A 85 11.68 19.58 20.24
CA ASN A 85 11.26 18.88 21.45
C ASN A 85 10.67 17.50 21.12
N LYS A 86 9.77 17.41 20.14
CA LYS A 86 9.22 16.12 19.66
C LYS A 86 10.31 15.19 19.14
N LEU A 87 11.28 15.70 18.39
CA LEU A 87 12.41 14.90 17.90
C LEU A 87 13.26 14.36 19.06
N THR A 88 13.48 15.19 20.09
CA THR A 88 14.20 14.78 21.30
C THR A 88 13.44 13.68 22.04
N GLU A 89 12.13 13.82 22.22
CA GLU A 89 11.28 12.78 22.82
C GLU A 89 11.29 11.47 22.01
N SER A 90 11.18 11.56 20.68
CA SER A 90 11.27 10.40 19.80
C SER A 90 12.64 9.70 19.90
N THR A 91 13.71 10.48 20.01
CA THR A 91 15.07 9.94 20.19
C THR A 91 15.22 9.24 21.54
N ILE A 92 14.66 9.80 22.61
CA ILE A 92 14.64 9.16 23.94
C ILE A 92 13.87 7.84 23.88
N LYS A 93 12.67 7.83 23.28
CA LYS A 93 11.86 6.61 23.12
C LYS A 93 12.59 5.54 22.29
N LEU A 94 13.26 5.95 21.21
CA LEU A 94 14.05 5.05 20.37
C LEU A 94 15.20 4.42 21.17
N ASN A 95 15.93 5.23 21.95
CA ASN A 95 17.00 4.72 22.81
C ASN A 95 16.47 3.72 23.85
N GLN A 96 15.32 4.01 24.47
CA GLN A 96 14.66 3.06 25.38
C GLN A 96 14.28 1.75 24.68
N GLN A 97 13.78 1.81 23.44
CA GLN A 97 13.49 0.59 22.67
C GLN A 97 14.76 -0.20 22.34
N ILE A 98 15.86 0.48 22.00
CA ILE A 98 17.17 -0.15 21.74
C ILE A 98 17.70 -0.85 23.00
N GLU A 99 17.55 -0.23 24.18
CA GLU A 99 17.93 -0.85 25.46
C GLU A 99 17.14 -2.13 25.77
N ASN A 100 15.93 -2.28 25.22
CA ASN A 100 15.11 -3.49 25.38
C ASN A 100 15.47 -4.62 24.40
N ILE A 101 16.23 -4.34 23.32
CA ILE A 101 16.60 -5.35 22.33
C ILE A 101 17.39 -6.52 22.95
N PRO A 102 18.43 -6.32 23.79
CA PRO A 102 19.14 -7.42 24.43
C PRO A 102 18.24 -8.33 25.28
N VAL A 103 17.24 -7.77 25.95
CA VAL A 103 16.28 -8.53 26.77
C VAL A 103 15.41 -9.43 25.87
N LEU A 104 14.90 -8.87 24.77
CA LEU A 104 14.14 -9.62 23.77
C LEU A 104 15.00 -10.71 23.10
N LEU A 105 16.25 -10.41 22.77
CA LEU A 105 17.20 -11.37 22.20
C LEU A 105 17.50 -12.50 23.18
N LYS A 106 17.70 -12.21 24.47
CA LYS A 106 17.90 -13.24 25.51
C LYS A 106 16.67 -14.13 25.70
N SER A 107 15.47 -13.56 25.60
CA SER A 107 14.21 -14.32 25.62
C SER A 107 14.06 -15.21 24.38
N LEU A 108 14.46 -14.71 23.21
CA LEU A 108 14.51 -15.47 21.96
C LEU A 108 15.53 -16.60 22.03
N GLU A 109 16.74 -16.34 22.53
CA GLU A 109 17.77 -17.36 22.77
C GLU A 109 17.23 -18.47 23.66
N GLY A 110 16.61 -18.14 24.80
CA GLY A 110 15.99 -19.14 25.68
C GLY A 110 14.84 -19.94 25.02
N LYS A 111 14.05 -19.32 24.14
CA LYS A 111 13.01 -20.02 23.36
C LYS A 111 13.63 -20.94 22.31
N VAL A 112 14.64 -20.47 21.59
CA VAL A 112 15.38 -21.25 20.59
C VAL A 112 16.10 -22.42 21.24
N ASP A 113 16.72 -22.22 22.40
CA ASP A 113 17.34 -23.29 23.19
C ASP A 113 16.31 -24.32 23.64
N ASN A 114 15.13 -23.90 24.10
CA ASN A 114 14.06 -24.82 24.45
C ASN A 114 13.55 -25.58 23.22
N THR A 115 13.41 -24.93 22.07
CA THR A 115 13.08 -25.61 20.81
C THR A 115 14.17 -26.59 20.43
N HIS A 116 15.44 -26.21 20.52
CA HIS A 116 16.58 -27.07 20.21
C HIS A 116 16.61 -28.27 21.15
N LYS A 117 16.36 -28.07 22.45
CA LYS A 117 16.21 -29.15 23.44
C LYS A 117 15.08 -30.09 23.06
N LEU A 118 13.87 -29.59 22.81
CA LEU A 118 12.73 -30.41 22.40
C LEU A 118 13.00 -31.18 21.11
N VAL A 119 13.63 -30.55 20.11
CA VAL A 119 14.02 -31.21 18.85
C VAL A 119 15.12 -32.26 19.10
N SER A 120 16.10 -31.95 19.95
CA SER A 120 17.16 -32.87 20.31
C SER A 120 16.64 -34.03 21.17
N ASP A 121 15.64 -33.82 22.02
CA ASP A 121 14.98 -34.87 22.80
C ASP A 121 14.15 -35.77 21.88
N VAL A 122 13.56 -35.22 20.82
CA VAL A 122 12.91 -35.99 19.75
C VAL A 122 13.94 -36.78 18.92
N TYR A 123 15.12 -36.22 18.68
CA TYR A 123 16.16 -36.84 17.85
C TYR A 123 17.03 -37.86 18.61
N ASN A 124 17.37 -37.61 19.87
CA ASN A 124 18.22 -38.43 20.73
C ASN A 124 17.46 -39.49 21.52
N LYS A 125 16.11 -39.48 21.45
CA LYS A 125 15.34 -40.66 21.79
C LYS A 125 15.69 -41.70 20.73
N GLU A 126 16.60 -42.62 21.06
CA GLU A 126 16.80 -43.83 20.28
C GLU A 126 15.43 -44.36 19.89
N ILE A 127 15.21 -44.47 18.59
CA ILE A 127 14.11 -45.21 18.00
C ILE A 127 14.43 -46.69 18.28
N ILE A 128 14.35 -47.10 19.55
CA ILE A 128 13.76 -48.39 19.85
C ILE A 128 12.35 -48.24 19.28
N PRO A 129 11.98 -49.00 18.23
CA PRO A 129 10.69 -48.82 17.59
C PRO A 129 9.61 -49.16 18.60
N LYS A 130 9.12 -48.11 19.27
CA LYS A 130 7.83 -48.09 19.93
C LYS A 130 6.93 -47.33 18.97
N ASP A 131 6.49 -48.07 17.97
CA ASP A 131 5.56 -47.71 16.90
C ASP A 131 5.79 -46.31 16.32
N ALA A 132 6.57 -46.28 15.24
CA ALA A 132 6.30 -45.34 14.16
C ALA A 132 4.88 -45.62 13.67
N SER A 133 3.88 -45.01 14.31
CA SER A 133 2.68 -44.66 13.59
C SER A 133 3.14 -43.63 12.56
N THR A 134 3.46 -44.10 11.35
CA THR A 134 2.89 -43.49 10.16
C THR A 134 1.53 -42.99 10.59
N THR A 135 1.25 -41.69 10.54
CA THR A 135 -0.13 -41.23 10.65
C THR A 135 -0.79 -41.66 9.35
N VAL A 136 -1.00 -42.97 9.21
CA VAL A 136 -1.99 -43.56 8.32
C VAL A 136 -3.24 -42.83 8.76
N ILE A 137 -3.74 -41.93 7.91
CA ILE A 137 -5.08 -41.39 8.09
C ILE A 137 -5.94 -42.63 8.23
N SER A 138 -6.45 -42.87 9.45
CA SER A 138 -7.13 -44.12 9.72
C SER A 138 -8.29 -44.22 8.74
N LYS A 139 -8.60 -45.44 8.29
CA LYS A 139 -9.73 -45.68 7.39
C LYS A 139 -11.02 -45.00 7.89
N GLU A 140 -11.19 -44.94 9.21
CA GLU A 140 -12.30 -44.24 9.88
C GLU A 140 -12.38 -42.74 9.56
N ILE A 141 -11.24 -42.04 9.42
CA ILE A 141 -11.22 -40.62 9.04
C ILE A 141 -11.66 -40.46 7.58
N PHE A 142 -11.21 -41.33 6.68
CA PHE A 142 -11.68 -41.32 5.29
C PHE A 142 -13.18 -41.63 5.20
N ASP A 143 -13.65 -42.65 5.93
CA ASP A 143 -15.08 -43.00 5.98
C ASP A 143 -15.93 -41.81 6.48
N LYS A 144 -15.47 -41.13 7.54
CA LYS A 144 -16.11 -39.91 8.05
C LYS A 144 -16.05 -38.78 7.03
N PHE A 145 -14.90 -38.57 6.39
CA PHE A 145 -14.74 -37.55 5.36
C PHE A 145 -15.73 -37.76 4.22
N TYR A 146 -15.81 -38.97 3.66
CA TYR A 146 -16.74 -39.28 2.59
C TYR A 146 -18.18 -39.07 3.06
N LYS A 147 -18.54 -39.59 4.24
CA LYS A 147 -19.88 -39.45 4.82
C LYS A 147 -20.33 -37.99 4.99
N PHE A 148 -19.45 -37.11 5.47
CA PHE A 148 -19.81 -35.72 5.78
C PHE A 148 -19.51 -34.73 4.66
N SER A 149 -18.78 -35.14 3.62
CA SER A 149 -18.56 -34.31 2.43
C SER A 149 -19.87 -34.12 1.67
N SER A 150 -20.08 -32.90 1.20
CA SER A 150 -21.21 -32.58 0.32
C SER A 150 -21.08 -33.31 -1.01
N PRO A 151 -22.20 -33.56 -1.72
CA PRO A 151 -22.16 -34.13 -3.07
C PRO A 151 -21.28 -33.31 -4.03
N SER A 152 -21.38 -31.99 -3.98
CA SER A 152 -20.55 -31.08 -4.80
C SER A 152 -19.07 -31.13 -4.45
N GLY A 153 -18.73 -31.29 -3.16
CA GLY A 153 -17.35 -31.46 -2.71
C GLY A 153 -16.74 -32.79 -3.17
N LEU A 154 -17.49 -33.89 -3.04
CA LEU A 154 -17.06 -35.19 -3.56
C LEU A 154 -16.90 -35.18 -5.07
N LEU A 155 -17.82 -34.53 -5.78
CA LEU A 155 -17.76 -34.36 -7.22
C LEU A 155 -16.54 -33.52 -7.65
N ALA A 156 -16.21 -32.47 -6.90
CA ALA A 156 -15.00 -31.70 -7.11
C ALA A 156 -13.72 -32.49 -6.85
N LEU A 157 -13.68 -33.32 -5.80
CA LEU A 157 -12.56 -34.22 -5.52
C LEU A 157 -12.43 -35.32 -6.60
N TYR A 158 -13.54 -35.76 -7.17
CA TYR A 158 -13.55 -36.67 -8.31
C TYR A 158 -13.00 -35.98 -9.58
N ALA A 159 -13.34 -34.71 -9.82
CA ALA A 159 -12.77 -33.94 -10.92
C ALA A 159 -11.23 -33.82 -10.82
N THR A 160 -10.68 -33.58 -9.63
CA THR A 160 -9.22 -33.57 -9.44
C THR A 160 -8.59 -34.94 -9.63
N TYR A 161 -9.29 -36.02 -9.24
CA TYR A 161 -8.88 -37.38 -9.53
C TYR A 161 -8.82 -37.64 -11.05
N LEU A 162 -9.83 -37.23 -11.81
CA LEU A 162 -9.85 -37.37 -13.27
C LEU A 162 -8.69 -36.58 -13.91
N SER A 163 -8.47 -35.33 -13.50
CA SER A 163 -7.30 -34.55 -13.91
C SER A 163 -5.97 -35.27 -13.64
N PHE A 164 -5.83 -35.91 -12.48
CA PHE A 164 -4.65 -36.71 -12.15
C PHE A 164 -4.48 -37.93 -13.06
N LYS A 165 -5.58 -38.61 -13.43
CA LYS A 165 -5.57 -39.80 -14.29
C LYS A 165 -5.31 -39.46 -15.75
N THR A 166 -5.94 -38.41 -16.28
CA THR A 166 -5.82 -37.99 -17.68
C THR A 166 -4.64 -37.06 -17.92
N LYS A 167 -4.03 -36.52 -16.85
CA LYS A 167 -3.00 -35.46 -16.90
C LYS A 167 -3.49 -34.17 -17.57
N LYS A 168 -4.81 -34.02 -17.76
CA LYS A 168 -5.44 -32.81 -18.27
C LYS A 168 -5.50 -31.77 -17.17
N LYS A 169 -4.91 -30.60 -17.41
CA LYS A 169 -5.07 -29.42 -16.55
C LYS A 169 -6.46 -28.81 -16.76
N PHE A 170 -7.00 -28.15 -15.75
CA PHE A 170 -8.33 -27.53 -15.83
C PHE A 170 -8.36 -26.24 -15.00
N SER A 171 -9.22 -25.29 -15.36
CA SER A 171 -9.55 -24.18 -14.46
C SER A 171 -10.89 -24.42 -13.76
N LEU A 172 -11.05 -23.88 -12.54
CA LEU A 172 -12.33 -23.97 -11.83
C LEU A 172 -13.46 -23.22 -12.56
N SER A 173 -13.11 -22.19 -13.32
CA SER A 173 -14.07 -21.43 -14.14
C SER A 173 -14.59 -22.25 -15.32
N GLU A 174 -13.75 -23.07 -15.95
CA GLU A 174 -14.17 -24.01 -17.00
C GLU A 174 -15.11 -25.09 -16.45
N LEU A 175 -14.76 -25.66 -15.29
CA LEU A 175 -15.63 -26.66 -14.65
C LEU A 175 -16.99 -26.07 -14.23
N GLU A 176 -17.02 -24.85 -13.68
CA GLU A 176 -18.28 -24.19 -13.35
C GLU A 176 -19.17 -23.93 -14.58
N TYR A 177 -18.58 -23.80 -15.77
CA TYR A 177 -19.33 -23.69 -17.02
C TYR A 177 -19.90 -25.05 -17.47
N SER A 178 -19.22 -26.16 -17.18
CA SER A 178 -19.62 -27.49 -17.61
C SER A 178 -20.63 -28.17 -16.67
N THR A 179 -20.70 -27.77 -15.40
CA THR A 179 -21.57 -28.40 -14.38
C THR A 179 -22.20 -27.33 -13.49
N SER A 180 -23.49 -27.49 -13.21
CA SER A 180 -24.23 -26.56 -12.36
C SER A 180 -23.92 -26.73 -10.88
N LEU A 181 -23.42 -27.91 -10.49
CA LEU A 181 -23.09 -28.30 -9.11
C LEU A 181 -21.71 -27.79 -8.63
N ILE A 182 -20.78 -27.52 -9.54
CA ILE A 182 -19.48 -26.92 -9.21
C ILE A 182 -19.62 -25.40 -9.20
N LYS A 183 -19.33 -24.79 -8.05
CA LYS A 183 -19.24 -23.33 -7.89
C LYS A 183 -17.82 -22.97 -7.52
N LYS A 184 -17.19 -22.06 -8.27
CA LYS A 184 -15.76 -21.76 -8.14
C LYS A 184 -15.33 -21.48 -6.69
N ASP A 185 -16.07 -20.64 -5.97
CA ASP A 185 -15.71 -20.23 -4.61
C ASP A 185 -15.76 -21.37 -3.60
N TYR A 186 -16.87 -22.13 -3.60
CA TYR A 186 -17.03 -23.30 -2.72
C TYR A 186 -16.00 -24.37 -3.05
N THR A 187 -15.87 -24.70 -4.34
CA THR A 187 -14.99 -25.76 -4.82
C THR A 187 -13.53 -25.43 -4.53
N ASN A 188 -13.11 -24.18 -4.73
CA ASN A 188 -11.76 -23.75 -4.38
C ASN A 188 -11.48 -23.97 -2.89
N GLY A 189 -12.37 -23.51 -2.01
CA GLY A 189 -12.21 -23.70 -0.56
C GLY A 189 -12.15 -25.18 -0.15
N PHE A 190 -13.05 -26.00 -0.70
CA PHE A 190 -13.08 -27.44 -0.43
C PHE A 190 -11.80 -28.16 -0.90
N LEU A 191 -11.34 -27.87 -2.12
CA LEU A 191 -10.15 -28.49 -2.69
C LEU A 191 -8.86 -28.02 -2.02
N VAL A 192 -8.76 -26.75 -1.62
CA VAL A 192 -7.64 -26.25 -0.80
C VAL A 192 -7.55 -27.03 0.51
N ALA A 193 -8.67 -27.25 1.20
CA ALA A 193 -8.69 -28.06 2.41
C ALA A 193 -8.23 -29.50 2.13
N CYS A 194 -8.76 -30.16 1.09
CA CYS A 194 -8.34 -31.52 0.70
C CYS A 194 -6.84 -31.61 0.40
N SER A 195 -6.30 -30.64 -0.33
CA SER A 195 -4.86 -30.60 -0.63
C SER A 195 -4.00 -30.41 0.63
N SER A 196 -4.49 -29.64 1.61
CA SER A 196 -3.84 -29.45 2.91
C SER A 196 -3.85 -30.74 3.75
N PHE A 197 -4.88 -31.58 3.58
CA PHE A 197 -4.95 -32.93 4.16
C PHE A 197 -4.15 -33.97 3.36
N SER A 198 -3.37 -33.56 2.37
CA SER A 198 -2.54 -34.44 1.52
C SER A 198 -3.35 -35.44 0.68
N PHE A 199 -4.60 -35.13 0.33
CA PHE A 199 -5.40 -35.97 -0.58
C PHE A 199 -4.84 -35.92 -2.00
N PHE A 200 -4.31 -34.76 -2.39
CA PHE A 200 -3.57 -34.58 -3.62
C PHE A 200 -2.60 -33.40 -3.46
N THR A 201 -1.65 -33.31 -4.38
CA THR A 201 -0.74 -32.16 -4.49
C THR A 201 -1.11 -31.36 -5.73
N ARG A 202 -0.89 -30.04 -5.70
CA ARG A 202 -1.15 -29.14 -6.83
C ARG A 202 0.02 -28.20 -7.08
N LYS A 203 0.17 -27.71 -8.32
CA LYS A 203 1.16 -26.68 -8.68
C LYS A 203 0.45 -25.35 -8.93
N ASP A 204 0.73 -24.34 -8.10
CA ASP A 204 -0.03 -23.07 -8.03
C ASP A 204 0.50 -21.97 -8.96
N TYR A 205 0.89 -22.30 -10.20
CA TYR A 205 1.56 -21.32 -11.08
C TYR A 205 0.63 -20.55 -12.04
N SER A 206 -0.68 -20.81 -12.05
CA SER A 206 -1.68 -20.12 -12.89
C SER A 206 -3.11 -20.41 -12.41
N GLU A 207 -4.13 -19.82 -13.06
CA GLU A 207 -5.55 -20.19 -12.83
C GLU A 207 -5.85 -21.67 -13.12
N ASP A 208 -4.99 -22.33 -13.91
CA ASP A 208 -5.06 -23.75 -14.20
C ASP A 208 -4.53 -24.61 -13.04
N TRP A 209 -5.34 -25.58 -12.63
CA TRP A 209 -4.99 -26.62 -11.68
C TRP A 209 -4.26 -27.75 -12.38
N VAL A 210 -3.07 -28.09 -11.87
CA VAL A 210 -2.28 -29.25 -12.28
C VAL A 210 -2.09 -30.16 -11.08
N ILE A 211 -2.53 -31.42 -11.18
CA ILE A 211 -2.52 -32.40 -10.10
C ILE A 211 -1.40 -33.44 -10.31
N PRO A 212 -0.16 -33.21 -9.83
CA PRO A 212 0.95 -34.14 -10.04
C PRO A 212 0.82 -35.46 -9.27
N ASN A 213 0.37 -35.43 -8.01
CA ASN A 213 0.24 -36.63 -7.17
C ASN A 213 -1.13 -36.66 -6.47
N PHE A 214 -1.62 -37.86 -6.21
CA PHE A 214 -2.87 -38.15 -5.52
C PHE A 214 -2.63 -39.25 -4.49
N ASN A 215 -3.28 -39.17 -3.33
CA ASN A 215 -3.18 -40.19 -2.28
C ASN A 215 -3.76 -41.52 -2.76
N GLU A 216 -3.06 -42.63 -2.51
CA GLU A 216 -3.43 -43.97 -2.99
C GLU A 216 -4.83 -44.39 -2.50
N ASP A 217 -5.10 -44.32 -1.19
CA ASP A 217 -6.40 -44.68 -0.60
C ASP A 217 -7.54 -43.84 -1.19
N VAL A 218 -7.33 -42.52 -1.37
CA VAL A 218 -8.36 -41.66 -1.96
C VAL A 218 -8.56 -41.99 -3.43
N SER A 219 -7.48 -42.26 -4.17
CA SER A 219 -7.52 -42.57 -5.61
C SER A 219 -8.24 -43.90 -5.92
N GLU A 220 -8.16 -44.87 -5.01
CA GLU A 220 -8.83 -46.17 -5.13
C GLU A 220 -10.32 -46.08 -4.77
N ASN A 221 -10.68 -45.22 -3.81
CA ASN A 221 -12.02 -45.21 -3.22
C ASN A 221 -12.93 -44.07 -3.71
N ILE A 222 -12.41 -42.95 -4.22
CA ILE A 222 -13.25 -41.79 -4.56
C ILE A 222 -14.37 -42.11 -5.56
N LYS A 223 -14.09 -42.95 -6.57
CA LYS A 223 -15.07 -43.35 -7.57
C LYS A 223 -16.19 -44.20 -6.96
N SER A 224 -15.83 -45.23 -6.20
CA SER A 224 -16.80 -46.14 -5.58
C SER A 224 -17.63 -45.44 -4.49
N GLU A 225 -17.02 -44.54 -3.71
CA GLU A 225 -17.73 -43.76 -2.69
C GLU A 225 -18.68 -42.72 -3.31
N LEU A 226 -18.31 -42.10 -4.43
CA LEU A 226 -19.22 -41.23 -5.18
C LEU A 226 -20.40 -42.02 -5.76
N GLU A 227 -20.15 -43.18 -6.37
CA GLU A 227 -21.20 -44.06 -6.91
C GLU A 227 -22.14 -44.58 -5.82
N LYS A 228 -21.59 -44.95 -4.67
CA LYS A 228 -22.36 -45.31 -3.49
C LYS A 228 -23.23 -44.15 -3.02
N ARG A 229 -22.67 -42.94 -2.92
CA ARG A 229 -23.43 -41.72 -2.54
C ARG A 229 -24.60 -41.46 -3.49
N ILE A 230 -24.38 -41.59 -4.79
CA ILE A 230 -25.43 -41.46 -5.82
C ILE A 230 -26.51 -42.53 -5.61
N SER A 231 -26.14 -43.77 -5.31
CA SER A 231 -27.08 -44.88 -5.12
C SER A 231 -27.96 -44.78 -3.86
N GLU A 232 -27.50 -44.03 -2.85
CA GLU A 232 -28.20 -43.82 -1.57
C GLU A 232 -29.18 -42.64 -1.61
N MET A 233 -29.14 -41.81 -2.66
CA MET A 233 -30.06 -40.68 -2.88
C MET A 233 -31.43 -41.14 -3.38
N ASP A 234 -32.44 -40.29 -3.19
CA ASP A 234 -33.74 -40.43 -3.82
C ASP A 234 -33.63 -40.27 -5.35
N GLU A 235 -34.70 -40.64 -6.06
CA GLU A 235 -34.65 -40.81 -7.51
C GLU A 235 -34.29 -39.52 -8.26
N GLU A 236 -34.85 -38.38 -7.83
CA GLU A 236 -34.61 -37.07 -8.42
C GLU A 236 -33.15 -36.61 -8.24
N ASP A 237 -32.63 -36.62 -7.00
CA ASP A 237 -31.24 -36.22 -6.71
C ASP A 237 -30.22 -37.16 -7.36
N ARG A 238 -30.55 -38.46 -7.45
CA ARG A 238 -29.71 -39.47 -8.11
C ARG A 238 -29.58 -39.20 -9.59
N GLU A 239 -30.69 -38.95 -10.30
CA GLU A 239 -30.67 -38.66 -11.73
C GLU A 239 -29.86 -37.39 -12.01
N TYR A 240 -30.09 -36.36 -11.20
CA TYR A 240 -29.37 -35.10 -11.28
C TYR A 240 -27.86 -35.25 -11.04
N LEU A 241 -27.43 -35.89 -9.94
CA LEU A 241 -26.01 -36.06 -9.65
C LEU A 241 -25.32 -37.01 -10.64
N THR A 242 -26.03 -37.99 -11.19
CA THR A 242 -25.51 -38.86 -12.26
C THR A 242 -25.26 -38.05 -13.54
N HIS A 243 -26.17 -37.15 -13.89
CA HIS A 243 -25.99 -36.24 -15.02
C HIS A 243 -24.78 -35.32 -14.81
N GLU A 244 -24.67 -34.69 -13.64
CA GLU A 244 -23.55 -33.79 -13.30
C GLU A 244 -22.20 -34.51 -13.27
N LYS A 245 -22.15 -35.75 -12.76
CA LYS A 245 -20.95 -36.61 -12.83
C LYS A 245 -20.53 -36.83 -14.28
N LYS A 246 -21.48 -37.17 -15.16
CA LYS A 246 -21.19 -37.42 -16.57
C LYS A 246 -20.62 -36.20 -17.28
N LEU A 247 -21.17 -35.00 -17.03
CA LEU A 247 -20.65 -33.76 -17.61
C LEU A 247 -19.16 -33.52 -17.25
N ILE A 248 -18.77 -33.90 -16.04
CA ILE A 248 -17.37 -33.81 -15.60
C ILE A 248 -16.52 -34.90 -16.26
N GLU A 249 -17.02 -36.14 -16.38
CA GLU A 249 -16.32 -37.20 -17.09
C GLU A 249 -16.06 -36.81 -18.55
N ASP A 250 -17.09 -36.34 -19.26
CA ASP A 250 -17.01 -35.85 -20.64
C ASP A 250 -15.97 -34.71 -20.74
N PHE A 251 -15.95 -33.77 -19.79
CA PHE A 251 -14.94 -32.69 -19.74
C PHE A 251 -13.50 -33.21 -19.67
N PHE A 252 -13.24 -34.36 -19.04
CA PHE A 252 -11.89 -34.91 -18.92
C PHE A 252 -11.54 -35.98 -19.97
N GLU A 253 -12.52 -36.48 -20.74
CA GLU A 253 -12.32 -37.43 -21.83
C GLU A 253 -11.92 -36.75 -23.17
N ASP A 254 -12.30 -35.49 -23.37
CA ASP A 254 -11.88 -34.63 -24.50
C ASP A 254 -10.40 -34.19 -24.44
#